data_AF-A0A382BDX8-F1
#
_entry.id   AF-A0A382BDX8-F1
#
_cell.length_a   1.000
_cell.length_b   1.000
_cell.length_c   1.000
_cell.angle_alpha   90.00
_cell.angle_beta   90.00
_cell.angle_gamma   90.00
#
_symmetry.space_group_name_H-M   'P 1'
#
loop_
_entity.id
_entity.type
_entity.pdbx_description
1 polymer ?
#
loop_
_entity_poly.entity_id
_entity_poly.type
_entity_poly.pdbx_seq_one_letter_code
_entity_poly.pdbx_strand_id
1 'polypeptide(L)'
;MINMMAKTLIFLLLTTVLSAAEKIDIDEGRKHWAFQPIKKPVLPVVKNEAWAANSIDRFILARLEKAGLEPAPPAAAHDLNRRIHFDLIGLPPPVGQSDNYPDAIEKLLASSHYGERWGRHWLDVVRYADSNGLDENAAHANAWRYRDYVVRAFNTDKPFDRFVIEQLAGDQLPSKDDAQRHEQFIATGYLSLGPKVLAEPDKVKMEMDIIDEQIHILGQSLMGITLGCARCHEHKFDPIPTEDYYSLAGIFKSTKTMISLKTIAKWHEHSLATPGEKKLREKHDALVEAQKKVIAAFTAKANQQLLVDKKLEKLPKKPEAQYPKATGAELDKLRASLKKMEANPPPLPSAMGVADGTATNLAVHIRGSHLKLGEVQPRRFLQVLSP
;
A
#
# COMPACT_ATOMS: atom_id res chain seq x y z
N MET A 1 46.95 -34.66 -36.06
CA MET A 1 45.71 -34.98 -35.31
C MET A 1 45.78 -34.62 -33.82
N ILE A 2 46.90 -34.84 -33.13
CA ILE A 2 47.05 -34.53 -31.69
C ILE A 2 46.87 -33.02 -31.37
N ASN A 3 47.32 -32.13 -32.28
CA ASN A 3 47.25 -30.68 -32.08
C ASN A 3 45.84 -30.08 -32.29
N MET A 4 44.92 -30.84 -32.89
CA MET A 4 43.54 -30.40 -33.14
C MET A 4 42.64 -30.79 -31.95
N MET A 5 42.84 -31.99 -31.38
CA MET A 5 42.13 -32.41 -30.17
C MET A 5 42.47 -31.55 -28.94
N ALA A 6 43.73 -31.10 -28.78
CA ALA A 6 44.10 -30.22 -27.68
C ALA A 6 43.42 -28.84 -27.76
N LYS A 7 43.25 -28.29 -28.96
CA LYS A 7 42.55 -27.00 -29.17
C LYS A 7 41.04 -27.12 -28.98
N THR A 8 40.43 -28.25 -29.37
CA THR A 8 39.00 -28.51 -29.13
C THR A 8 38.71 -28.75 -27.64
N LEU A 9 39.62 -29.38 -26.90
CA LEU A 9 39.47 -29.61 -25.46
C LEU A 9 39.61 -28.31 -24.66
N ILE A 10 40.52 -27.41 -25.05
CA ILE A 10 40.66 -26.07 -24.43
C ILE A 10 39.44 -25.19 -24.75
N PHE A 11 38.87 -25.30 -25.96
CA PHE A 11 37.66 -24.56 -26.32
C PHE A 11 36.41 -25.08 -25.57
N LEU A 12 36.30 -26.40 -25.33
CA LEU A 12 35.24 -26.96 -24.49
C LEU A 12 35.40 -26.61 -23.01
N LEU A 13 36.63 -26.54 -22.49
CA LEU A 13 36.90 -26.10 -21.11
C LEU A 13 36.62 -24.60 -20.92
N LEU A 14 36.88 -23.76 -21.92
CA LEU A 14 36.54 -22.33 -21.86
C LEU A 14 35.03 -22.07 -21.97
N THR A 15 34.27 -22.87 -22.74
CA THR A 15 32.81 -22.68 -22.85
C THR A 15 32.05 -23.22 -21.64
N THR A 16 32.60 -24.18 -20.88
CA THR A 16 31.99 -24.61 -19.61
C THR A 16 32.15 -23.62 -18.46
N VAL A 17 33.11 -22.68 -18.53
CA VAL A 17 33.31 -21.67 -17.46
C VAL A 17 32.41 -20.45 -17.65
N LEU A 18 31.88 -20.19 -18.84
CA LEU A 18 30.99 -19.05 -19.10
C LEU A 18 29.51 -19.27 -18.72
N SER A 19 29.15 -20.42 -18.16
CA SER A 19 27.75 -20.75 -17.80
C SER A 19 27.49 -20.82 -16.29
N ALA A 20 28.49 -20.59 -15.44
CA ALA A 20 28.21 -20.27 -14.05
C ALA A 20 27.70 -18.83 -14.02
N ALA A 21 26.43 -18.62 -13.67
CA ALA A 21 25.96 -17.29 -13.31
C ALA A 21 26.94 -16.76 -12.26
N GLU A 22 27.64 -15.68 -12.59
CA GLU A 22 28.61 -15.05 -11.69
C GLU A 22 27.87 -14.72 -10.40
N LYS A 23 28.18 -15.44 -9.33
CA LYS A 23 27.51 -15.28 -8.06
C LYS A 23 27.80 -13.87 -7.57
N ILE A 24 26.77 -13.11 -7.21
CA ILE A 24 26.92 -11.75 -6.73
C ILE A 24 27.82 -11.75 -5.48
N ASP A 25 28.90 -10.97 -5.53
CA ASP A 25 29.75 -10.68 -4.38
C ASP A 25 29.15 -9.51 -3.59
N ILE A 26 28.51 -9.84 -2.47
CA ILE A 26 27.87 -8.86 -1.59
C ILE A 26 28.90 -7.94 -0.93
N ASP A 27 30.06 -8.46 -0.56
CA ASP A 27 31.07 -7.68 0.16
C ASP A 27 31.77 -6.68 -0.77
N GLU A 28 31.98 -7.05 -2.04
CA GLU A 28 32.40 -6.10 -3.06
C GLU A 28 31.29 -5.06 -3.33
N GLY A 29 30.04 -5.51 -3.48
CA GLY A 29 28.88 -4.64 -3.70
C GLY A 29 28.72 -3.58 -2.62
N ARG A 30 28.91 -3.95 -1.35
CA ARG A 30 28.88 -3.04 -0.20
C ARG A 30 29.85 -1.87 -0.34
N LYS A 31 30.97 -2.01 -1.07
CA LYS A 31 31.95 -0.91 -1.24
C LYS A 31 31.43 0.24 -2.11
N HIS A 32 30.36 0.03 -2.87
CA HIS A 32 29.77 1.10 -3.67
C HIS A 32 29.18 2.20 -2.77
N TRP A 33 29.39 3.47 -3.14
CA TRP A 33 29.07 4.63 -2.30
C TRP A 33 27.59 4.69 -1.86
N ALA A 34 26.68 4.16 -2.69
CA ALA A 34 25.24 4.16 -2.41
C ALA A 34 24.84 3.21 -1.26
N PHE A 35 25.69 2.23 -0.94
CA PHE A 35 25.45 1.26 0.15
C PHE A 35 26.33 1.54 1.38
N GLN A 36 27.02 2.67 1.40
CA GLN A 36 27.87 3.10 2.50
C GLN A 36 27.13 4.12 3.38
N PRO A 37 27.39 4.15 4.70
CA PRO A 37 26.85 5.18 5.57
C PRO A 37 27.21 6.59 5.10
N ILE A 38 26.25 7.51 5.17
CA ILE A 38 26.46 8.92 4.84
C ILE A 38 27.45 9.52 5.85
N LYS A 39 28.54 10.11 5.34
CA LYS A 39 29.53 10.83 6.15
C LYS A 39 29.42 12.33 5.90
N LYS A 40 29.63 13.13 6.93
CA LYS A 40 29.68 14.59 6.80
C LYS A 40 30.95 14.99 6.02
N PRO A 41 30.82 15.58 4.82
CA PRO A 41 31.98 15.98 4.03
C PRO A 41 32.68 17.20 4.63
N VAL A 42 33.97 17.36 4.32
CA VAL A 42 34.71 18.59 4.61
C VAL A 42 34.18 19.70 3.70
N LEU A 43 33.93 20.87 4.28
CA LEU A 43 33.42 22.02 3.52
C LEU A 43 34.53 22.61 2.64
N PRO A 44 34.23 22.95 1.37
CA PRO A 44 35.19 23.64 0.51
C PRO A 44 35.57 25.02 1.05
N VAL A 45 36.83 25.40 0.82
CA VAL A 45 37.29 26.78 1.00
C VAL A 45 36.84 27.56 -0.22
N VAL A 46 36.19 28.71 0.02
CA VAL A 46 35.65 29.61 -1.00
C VAL A 46 36.22 31.00 -0.79
N LYS A 47 36.34 31.80 -1.86
CA LYS A 47 36.87 33.16 -1.79
C LYS A 47 35.84 34.12 -1.19
N ASN A 48 34.58 34.02 -1.64
CA ASN A 48 33.49 34.88 -1.15
C ASN A 48 32.71 34.22 0.00
N GLU A 49 33.34 34.14 1.18
CA GLU A 49 32.70 33.54 2.35
C GLU A 49 31.42 34.27 2.80
N ALA A 50 31.32 35.58 2.53
CA ALA A 50 30.16 36.39 2.90
C ALA A 50 28.89 36.07 2.10
N TRP A 51 29.03 35.48 0.90
CA TRP A 51 27.87 35.08 0.09
C TRP A 51 27.25 33.76 0.55
N ALA A 52 28.05 32.84 1.09
CA ALA A 52 27.56 31.53 1.52
C ALA A 52 26.76 31.65 2.83
N ALA A 53 25.44 31.53 2.76
CA ALA A 53 24.56 31.62 3.92
C ALA A 53 24.52 30.31 4.73
N ASN A 54 24.78 29.18 4.09
CA ASN A 54 24.84 27.87 4.75
C ASN A 54 25.96 26.97 4.16
N SER A 55 26.07 25.75 4.69
CA SER A 55 27.11 24.79 4.26
C SER A 55 26.95 24.29 2.82
N ILE A 56 25.74 24.23 2.27
CA ILE A 56 25.45 23.81 0.89
C ILE A 56 25.98 24.87 -0.09
N ASP A 57 25.78 26.14 0.23
CA ASP A 57 26.22 27.26 -0.60
C ASP A 57 27.72 27.24 -0.86
N ARG A 58 28.53 26.77 0.10
CA ARG A 58 29.98 26.62 -0.06
C ARG A 58 30.34 25.62 -1.18
N PHE A 59 29.57 24.54 -1.34
CA PHE A 59 29.80 23.57 -2.43
C PHE A 59 29.45 24.15 -3.81
N ILE A 60 28.36 24.92 -3.88
CA ILE A 60 27.92 25.59 -5.11
C ILE A 60 28.95 26.68 -5.48
N LEU A 61 29.30 27.55 -4.53
CA LEU A 61 30.23 28.66 -4.75
C LEU A 61 31.62 28.16 -5.15
N ALA A 62 32.13 27.11 -4.51
CA ALA A 62 33.43 26.52 -4.89
C ALA A 62 33.45 26.06 -6.37
N ARG A 63 32.33 25.53 -6.87
CA ARG A 63 32.20 25.13 -8.29
C ARG A 63 32.12 26.34 -9.22
N LEU A 64 31.37 27.38 -8.83
CA LEU A 64 31.28 28.64 -9.59
C LEU A 64 32.63 29.35 -9.67
N GLU A 65 33.30 29.55 -8.53
CA GLU A 65 34.61 30.20 -8.46
C GLU A 65 35.68 29.45 -9.27
N LYS A 66 35.66 28.12 -9.22
CA LYS A 66 36.56 27.28 -10.05
C LYS A 66 36.28 27.45 -11.55
N ALA A 67 35.02 27.65 -11.92
CA ALA A 67 34.61 27.88 -13.30
C ALA A 67 34.77 29.35 -13.74
N GLY A 68 35.22 30.25 -12.86
CA GLY A 68 35.30 31.69 -13.13
C GLY A 68 33.93 32.36 -13.25
N LEU A 69 32.90 31.77 -12.65
CA LEU A 69 31.53 32.28 -12.63
C LEU A 69 31.22 32.94 -11.29
N GLU A 70 30.36 33.94 -11.32
CA GLU A 70 29.81 34.59 -10.13
C GLU A 70 28.37 34.11 -9.87
N PRO A 71 27.92 34.08 -8.60
CA PRO A 71 26.52 33.80 -8.30
C PRO A 71 25.56 34.79 -8.96
N ALA A 72 24.39 34.30 -9.38
CA ALA A 72 23.32 35.17 -9.86
C ALA A 72 22.80 36.08 -8.73
N PRO A 73 22.31 37.29 -9.04
CA PRO A 73 21.68 38.15 -8.06
C PRO A 73 20.43 37.48 -7.46
N PRO A 74 20.06 37.79 -6.19
CA PRO A 74 18.84 37.29 -5.59
C PRO A 74 17.60 37.62 -6.42
N ALA A 75 16.64 36.69 -6.48
CA ALA A 75 15.37 36.93 -7.13
C ALA A 75 14.58 38.04 -6.39
N ALA A 76 13.73 38.76 -7.12
CA ALA A 76 12.90 39.80 -6.52
C ALA A 76 11.92 39.20 -5.48
N ALA A 77 11.56 39.97 -4.46
CA ALA A 77 10.71 39.50 -3.37
C ALA A 77 9.37 38.90 -3.86
N HIS A 78 8.77 39.50 -4.89
CA HIS A 78 7.53 38.99 -5.48
C HIS A 78 7.70 37.64 -6.18
N ASP A 79 8.85 37.39 -6.82
CA ASP A 79 9.16 36.09 -7.43
C ASP A 79 9.33 35.01 -6.36
N LEU A 80 10.06 35.33 -5.29
CA LEU A 80 10.26 34.41 -4.16
C LEU A 80 8.94 34.09 -3.48
N ASN A 81 8.10 35.11 -3.21
CA ASN A 81 6.80 34.92 -2.59
C ASN A 81 5.91 34.00 -3.44
N ARG A 82 5.86 34.23 -4.76
CA ARG A 82 5.12 33.38 -5.69
C ARG A 82 5.64 31.94 -5.71
N ARG A 83 6.96 31.74 -5.80
CA ARG A 83 7.58 30.41 -5.85
C ARG A 83 7.26 29.59 -4.61
N ILE A 84 7.44 30.16 -3.42
CA ILE A 84 7.22 29.45 -2.16
C ILE A 84 5.76 29.06 -1.97
N HIS A 85 4.83 29.95 -2.32
CA HIS A 85 3.41 29.64 -2.28
C HIS A 85 3.04 28.44 -3.16
N PHE A 86 3.52 28.42 -4.42
CA PHE A 86 3.29 27.26 -5.30
C PHE A 86 4.02 26.00 -4.85
N ASP A 87 5.21 26.13 -4.28
CA ASP A 87 6.01 25.00 -3.85
C ASP A 87 5.42 24.34 -2.60
N LEU A 88 5.15 25.13 -1.55
CA LEU A 88 4.69 24.64 -0.26
C LEU A 88 3.21 24.26 -0.26
N ILE A 89 2.34 25.07 -0.86
CA ILE A 89 0.88 24.86 -0.78
C ILE A 89 0.19 24.69 -2.14
N GLY A 90 0.91 24.84 -3.26
CA GLY A 90 0.35 24.65 -4.60
C GLY A 90 -0.57 25.76 -5.11
N LEU A 91 -0.72 26.84 -4.35
CA LEU A 91 -1.60 27.97 -4.64
C LEU A 91 -0.78 29.26 -4.80
N PRO A 92 -1.26 30.28 -5.55
CA PRO A 92 -0.59 31.58 -5.60
C PRO A 92 -0.74 32.36 -4.28
N PRO A 93 0.12 33.36 -4.00
CA PRO A 93 -0.08 34.27 -2.87
C PRO A 93 -1.38 35.08 -3.01
N PRO A 94 -2.03 35.46 -1.89
CA PRO A 94 -3.18 36.35 -1.91
C PRO A 94 -2.87 37.70 -2.58
N VAL A 95 -3.84 38.25 -3.32
CA VAL A 95 -3.68 39.54 -4.00
C VAL A 95 -3.39 40.64 -2.97
N GLY A 96 -2.32 41.41 -3.20
CA GLY A 96 -1.95 42.55 -2.36
C GLY A 96 -1.14 42.22 -1.09
N GLN A 97 -0.83 40.95 -0.83
CA GLN A 97 0.10 40.58 0.26
C GLN A 97 1.55 40.56 -0.23
N SER A 98 2.37 41.40 0.42
CA SER A 98 3.82 41.30 0.39
C SER A 98 4.27 40.77 1.74
N ASP A 99 4.31 39.46 1.88
CA ASP A 99 4.77 38.86 3.14
C ASP A 99 6.29 39.03 3.29
N ASN A 100 6.72 39.24 4.55
CA ASN A 100 8.10 39.09 4.93
C ASN A 100 8.50 37.61 4.77
N TYR A 101 9.63 37.38 4.10
CA TYR A 101 10.01 36.06 3.58
C TYR A 101 10.06 34.94 4.64
N PRO A 102 10.70 35.11 5.82
CA PRO A 102 10.74 34.05 6.84
C PRO A 102 9.37 33.78 7.47
N ASP A 103 8.60 34.82 7.77
CA ASP A 103 7.28 34.70 8.38
C ASP A 103 6.27 34.04 7.45
N ALA A 104 6.43 34.22 6.13
CA ALA A 104 5.62 33.56 5.11
C ALA A 104 5.80 32.04 5.12
N ILE A 105 7.04 31.56 5.24
CA ILE A 105 7.34 30.11 5.20
C ILE A 105 6.65 29.40 6.35
N GLU A 106 6.80 29.88 7.58
CA GLU A 106 6.17 29.26 8.76
C GLU A 106 4.65 29.23 8.65
N LYS A 107 4.02 30.31 8.17
CA LYS A 107 2.57 30.36 7.92
C LYS A 107 2.13 29.34 6.87
N LEU A 108 2.92 29.17 5.81
CA LEU A 108 2.61 28.25 4.72
C LEU A 108 2.80 26.78 5.14
N LEU A 109 3.85 26.47 5.91
CA LEU A 109 4.06 25.15 6.50
C LEU A 109 2.93 24.79 7.49
N ALA A 110 2.42 25.77 8.24
CA ALA A 110 1.28 25.58 9.14
C ALA A 110 -0.10 25.50 8.43
N SER A 111 -0.15 25.75 7.11
CA SER A 111 -1.39 25.68 6.34
C SER A 111 -1.83 24.23 6.12
N SER A 112 -3.13 23.95 6.19
CA SER A 112 -3.67 22.63 5.84
C SER A 112 -3.35 22.20 4.40
N HIS A 113 -3.16 23.18 3.51
CA HIS A 113 -2.80 22.95 2.11
C HIS A 113 -1.38 22.41 1.94
N TYR A 114 -0.48 22.58 2.93
CA TYR A 114 0.87 22.02 2.88
C TYR A 114 0.83 20.50 2.77
N GLY A 115 0.08 19.85 3.66
CA GLY A 115 -0.08 18.40 3.66
C GLY A 115 -0.85 17.88 2.44
N GLU A 116 -1.79 18.65 1.88
CA GLU A 116 -2.45 18.30 0.61
C GLU A 116 -1.46 18.33 -0.55
N ARG A 117 -0.62 19.37 -0.61
CA ARG A 117 0.40 19.56 -1.65
C ARG A 117 1.48 18.49 -1.59
N TRP A 118 2.11 18.31 -0.43
CA TRP A 118 3.22 17.37 -0.24
C TRP A 118 2.75 15.93 -0.12
N GLY A 119 1.59 15.69 0.50
CA GLY A 119 0.97 14.38 0.56
C GLY A 119 0.71 13.80 -0.83
N ARG A 120 0.31 14.62 -1.81
CA ARG A 120 0.15 14.18 -3.20
C ARG A 120 1.43 13.58 -3.79
N HIS A 121 2.60 14.17 -3.54
CA HIS A 121 3.87 13.64 -4.04
C HIS A 121 4.15 12.24 -3.47
N TRP A 122 3.84 12.01 -2.19
CA TRP A 122 3.93 10.68 -1.59
C TRP A 122 2.92 9.72 -2.21
N LEU A 123 1.67 10.15 -2.33
CA LEU A 123 0.57 9.35 -2.88
C LEU A 123 0.81 8.90 -4.32
N ASP A 124 1.44 9.76 -5.13
CA ASP A 124 1.86 9.43 -6.50
C ASP A 124 2.90 8.30 -6.49
N VAL A 125 3.91 8.38 -5.62
CA VAL A 125 4.99 7.37 -5.52
C VAL A 125 4.49 6.04 -4.99
N VAL A 126 3.55 6.03 -4.04
CA VAL A 126 2.99 4.79 -3.46
C VAL A 126 1.80 4.25 -4.26
N ARG A 127 1.52 4.85 -5.44
CA ARG A 127 0.51 4.40 -6.41
C ARG A 127 -0.89 4.39 -5.81
N TYR A 128 -1.20 5.42 -5.02
CA TYR A 128 -2.54 5.62 -4.51
C TYR A 128 -3.54 5.75 -5.66
N ALA A 129 -4.63 5.00 -5.57
CA ALA A 129 -5.75 5.10 -6.49
C ALA A 129 -7.06 4.73 -5.78
N ASP A 130 -8.16 5.36 -6.19
CA ASP A 130 -9.51 5.06 -5.69
C ASP A 130 -10.08 3.76 -6.28
N SER A 131 -9.34 3.07 -7.15
CA SER A 131 -9.66 1.75 -7.67
C SER A 131 -8.41 0.89 -7.88
N ASN A 132 -8.64 -0.40 -8.09
CA ASN A 132 -7.61 -1.38 -8.35
C ASN A 132 -6.86 -1.16 -9.68
N GLY A 133 -7.53 -0.64 -10.72
CA GLY A 133 -6.89 -0.21 -11.97
C GLY A 133 -6.36 -1.31 -12.90
N LEU A 134 -6.39 -2.59 -12.53
CA LEU A 134 -6.04 -3.73 -13.40
C LEU A 134 -7.27 -4.39 -14.04
N ASP A 135 -7.82 -5.45 -13.43
CA ASP A 135 -8.86 -6.29 -14.06
C ASP A 135 -10.29 -5.77 -13.81
N GLU A 136 -10.98 -6.22 -12.77
CA GLU A 136 -12.39 -5.93 -12.45
C GLU A 136 -12.63 -4.43 -12.12
N ASN A 137 -11.60 -3.58 -12.23
CA ASN A 137 -11.53 -2.18 -11.83
C ASN A 137 -12.36 -1.86 -10.57
N ALA A 138 -12.21 -2.70 -9.54
CA ALA A 138 -12.97 -2.59 -8.31
C ALA A 138 -12.60 -1.30 -7.56
N ALA A 139 -13.61 -0.58 -7.06
CA ALA A 139 -13.39 0.61 -6.26
C ALA A 139 -12.77 0.28 -4.89
N HIS A 140 -11.72 1.01 -4.52
CA HIS A 140 -11.15 0.99 -3.18
C HIS A 140 -11.96 1.92 -2.27
N ALA A 141 -13.15 1.50 -1.87
CA ALA A 141 -14.12 2.34 -1.17
C ALA A 141 -13.57 3.03 0.11
N ASN A 142 -12.55 2.46 0.74
CA ASN A 142 -11.92 2.98 1.95
C ASN A 142 -10.49 3.55 1.73
N ALA A 143 -9.99 3.62 0.50
CA ALA A 143 -8.63 4.13 0.21
C ALA A 143 -8.42 5.56 0.70
N TRP A 144 -9.44 6.42 0.59
CA TRP A 144 -9.38 7.82 1.02
C TRP A 144 -8.88 8.01 2.47
N ARG A 145 -9.06 7.02 3.34
CA ARG A 145 -8.56 7.07 4.72
C ARG A 145 -7.03 7.10 4.76
N TYR A 146 -6.36 6.33 3.90
CA TYR A 146 -4.91 6.34 3.75
C TYR A 146 -4.42 7.67 3.17
N ARG A 147 -5.10 8.20 2.15
CA ARG A 147 -4.82 9.55 1.63
C ARG A 147 -4.85 10.59 2.74
N ASP A 148 -5.93 10.59 3.53
CA ASP A 148 -6.08 11.57 4.61
C ASP A 148 -5.08 11.33 5.76
N TYR A 149 -4.65 10.08 5.99
CA TYR A 149 -3.55 9.76 6.90
C TYR A 149 -2.25 10.41 6.44
N VAL A 150 -1.89 10.27 5.16
CA VAL A 150 -0.69 10.88 4.58
C VAL A 150 -0.75 12.41 4.70
N VAL A 151 -1.88 13.02 4.32
CA VAL A 151 -2.08 14.48 4.42
C VAL A 151 -1.91 14.95 5.87
N ARG A 152 -2.51 14.23 6.84
CA ARG A 152 -2.35 14.55 8.26
C ARG A 152 -0.91 14.36 8.75
N ALA A 153 -0.20 13.32 8.29
CA ALA A 153 1.18 13.07 8.67
C ALA A 153 2.08 14.26 8.31
N PHE A 154 1.92 14.83 7.11
CA PHE A 154 2.62 16.05 6.72
C PHE A 154 2.20 17.27 7.55
N ASN A 155 0.89 17.51 7.71
CA ASN A 155 0.38 18.68 8.45
C ASN A 155 0.72 18.67 9.95
N THR A 156 0.99 17.49 10.52
CA THR A 156 1.35 17.34 11.95
C THR A 156 2.85 17.18 12.15
N ASP A 157 3.65 17.34 11.10
CA ASP A 157 5.11 17.13 11.10
C ASP A 157 5.49 15.79 11.73
N LYS A 158 4.82 14.72 11.29
CA LYS A 158 5.09 13.37 11.80
C LYS A 158 6.54 13.00 11.50
N PRO A 159 7.32 12.56 12.50
CA PRO A 159 8.69 12.09 12.27
C PRO A 159 8.73 11.03 11.16
N PHE A 160 9.64 11.21 10.20
CA PHE A 160 9.69 10.37 9.01
C PHE A 160 9.91 8.88 9.32
N ASP A 161 10.73 8.59 10.33
CA ASP A 161 10.94 7.24 10.84
C ASP A 161 9.63 6.62 11.34
N ARG A 162 8.85 7.39 12.11
CA ARG A 162 7.54 6.95 12.60
C ARG A 162 6.55 6.73 11.46
N PHE A 163 6.51 7.65 10.49
CA PHE A 163 5.67 7.55 9.31
C PHE A 163 5.95 6.26 8.51
N VAL A 164 7.22 5.93 8.30
CA VAL A 164 7.63 4.69 7.62
C VAL A 164 7.28 3.44 8.44
N ILE A 165 7.57 3.44 9.74
CA ILE A 165 7.29 2.29 10.62
C ILE A 165 5.78 1.98 10.68
N GLU A 166 4.94 3.01 10.81
CA GLU A 166 3.48 2.83 10.83
C GLU A 166 2.96 2.24 9.51
N GLN A 167 3.54 2.60 8.38
CA GLN A 167 3.13 2.07 7.08
C GLN A 167 3.55 0.60 6.87
N LEU A 168 4.69 0.18 7.42
CA LEU A 168 5.21 -1.18 7.26
C LEU A 168 4.67 -2.17 8.30
N ALA A 169 4.38 -1.68 9.51
CA ALA A 169 4.09 -2.56 10.66
C ALA A 169 3.05 -1.98 11.61
N GLY A 170 2.22 -1.01 11.17
CA GLY A 170 1.26 -0.33 12.03
C GLY A 170 0.32 -1.27 12.80
N ASP A 171 -0.11 -2.37 12.19
CA ASP A 171 -0.95 -3.39 12.83
C ASP A 171 -0.26 -4.12 14.00
N GLN A 172 1.07 -4.11 14.06
CA GLN A 172 1.89 -4.71 15.11
C GLN A 172 2.33 -3.72 16.18
N LEU A 173 2.10 -2.42 15.99
CA LEU A 173 2.55 -1.40 16.93
C LEU A 173 1.63 -1.34 18.16
N PRO A 174 2.19 -1.09 19.35
CA PRO A 174 1.36 -0.78 20.51
C PRO A 174 0.65 0.56 20.28
N SER A 175 -0.59 0.65 20.78
CA SER A 175 -1.44 1.83 20.70
C SER A 175 -1.89 2.27 22.10
N LYS A 176 -1.83 3.57 22.39
CA LYS A 176 -2.30 4.16 23.66
C LYS A 176 -3.83 4.20 23.77
N ASP A 177 -4.51 4.33 22.64
CA ASP A 177 -5.97 4.48 22.53
C ASP A 177 -6.48 3.97 21.17
N ASP A 178 -7.80 3.92 21.01
CA ASP A 178 -8.46 3.48 19.77
C ASP A 178 -8.11 4.37 18.58
N ALA A 179 -7.94 5.69 18.80
CA ALA A 179 -7.65 6.63 17.73
C ALA A 179 -6.25 6.37 17.13
N GLN A 180 -5.24 6.19 17.98
CA GLN A 180 -3.90 5.83 17.55
C GLN A 180 -3.88 4.45 16.88
N ARG A 181 -4.60 3.46 17.42
CA ARG A 181 -4.70 2.14 16.78
C ARG A 181 -5.30 2.23 15.38
N HIS A 182 -6.38 3.02 15.22
CA HIS A 182 -7.00 3.22 13.91
C HIS A 182 -6.06 3.91 12.93
N GLU A 183 -5.29 4.90 13.39
CA GLU A 183 -4.28 5.57 12.59
C GLU A 183 -3.20 4.58 12.10
N GLN A 184 -2.68 3.74 13.01
CA GLN A 184 -1.70 2.70 12.69
C GLN A 184 -2.27 1.66 11.71
N PHE A 185 -3.52 1.23 11.88
CA PHE A 185 -4.19 0.34 10.92
C PHE A 185 -4.34 0.97 9.53
N ILE A 186 -4.76 2.24 9.47
CA ILE A 186 -4.89 2.98 8.21
C ILE A 186 -3.53 3.11 7.52
N ALA A 187 -2.44 3.35 8.26
CA ALA A 187 -1.10 3.50 7.71
C ALA A 187 -0.66 2.26 6.91
N THR A 188 -1.04 1.06 7.35
CA THR A 188 -0.76 -0.20 6.63
C THR A 188 -1.43 -0.30 5.25
N GLY A 189 -2.30 0.66 4.89
CA GLY A 189 -2.78 0.87 3.52
C GLY A 189 -1.64 0.97 2.50
N TYR A 190 -0.44 1.42 2.90
CA TYR A 190 0.77 1.40 2.07
C TYR A 190 1.07 0.02 1.45
N LEU A 191 0.90 -1.06 2.22
CA LEU A 191 1.13 -2.44 1.77
C LEU A 191 -0.09 -3.07 1.10
N SER A 192 -1.26 -2.43 1.19
CA SER A 192 -2.54 -3.00 0.74
C SER A 192 -3.07 -2.34 -0.53
N LEU A 193 -2.77 -1.06 -0.74
CA LEU A 193 -3.14 -0.32 -1.95
C LEU A 193 -2.27 -0.71 -3.15
N GLY A 194 -2.69 -0.27 -4.33
CA GLY A 194 -2.04 -0.59 -5.59
C GLY A 194 -2.70 -1.74 -6.35
N PRO A 195 -2.24 -1.96 -7.59
CA PRO A 195 -2.88 -2.85 -8.55
C PRO A 195 -2.82 -4.34 -8.15
N LYS A 196 -3.90 -5.09 -8.44
CA LYS A 196 -4.08 -6.52 -8.15
C LYS A 196 -4.94 -7.16 -9.23
N VAL A 197 -4.73 -8.44 -9.54
CA VAL A 197 -5.64 -9.21 -10.41
C VAL A 197 -6.61 -9.99 -9.52
N LEU A 198 -7.84 -9.49 -9.37
CA LEU A 198 -8.85 -10.06 -8.46
C LEU A 198 -9.49 -11.34 -9.00
N ALA A 199 -9.51 -11.52 -10.32
CA ALA A 199 -10.08 -12.67 -11.01
C ALA A 199 -9.05 -13.76 -11.38
N GLU A 200 -7.81 -13.68 -10.87
CA GLU A 200 -6.75 -14.66 -11.16
C GLU A 200 -7.16 -16.08 -10.66
N PRO A 201 -7.27 -17.08 -11.56
CA PRO A 201 -7.61 -18.44 -11.16
C PRO A 201 -6.47 -19.15 -10.41
N ASP A 202 -5.20 -18.84 -10.70
CA ASP A 202 -4.05 -19.41 -10.01
C ASP A 202 -3.76 -18.61 -8.73
N LYS A 203 -4.23 -19.14 -7.59
CA LYS A 203 -4.10 -18.50 -6.28
C LYS A 203 -2.67 -18.28 -5.84
N VAL A 204 -1.76 -19.17 -6.21
CA VAL A 204 -0.34 -19.06 -5.83
C VAL A 204 0.30 -17.93 -6.64
N LYS A 205 0.01 -17.87 -7.94
CA LYS A 205 0.41 -16.74 -8.78
C LYS A 205 -0.14 -15.43 -8.24
N MET A 206 -1.43 -15.37 -7.92
CA MET A 206 -2.09 -14.19 -7.37
C MET A 206 -1.39 -13.67 -6.11
N GLU A 207 -1.16 -14.55 -5.14
CA GLU A 207 -0.50 -14.20 -3.88
C GLU A 207 0.92 -13.65 -4.14
N MET A 208 1.65 -14.28 -5.05
CA MET A 208 3.03 -13.90 -5.38
C MET A 208 3.11 -12.59 -6.17
N ASP A 209 2.13 -12.28 -7.01
CA ASP A 209 2.05 -10.99 -7.69
C ASP A 209 1.70 -9.87 -6.69
N ILE A 210 0.86 -10.14 -5.67
CA ILE A 210 0.61 -9.18 -4.58
C ILE A 210 1.88 -8.91 -3.77
N ILE A 211 2.66 -9.96 -3.48
CA ILE A 211 3.95 -9.84 -2.79
C ILE A 211 4.95 -9.05 -3.64
N ASP A 212 5.02 -9.30 -4.95
CA ASP A 212 5.87 -8.53 -5.87
C ASP A 212 5.51 -7.05 -5.87
N GLU A 213 4.22 -6.72 -5.87
CA GLU A 213 3.75 -5.34 -5.76
C GLU A 213 4.16 -4.65 -4.45
N GLN A 214 4.27 -5.40 -3.34
CA GLN A 214 4.76 -4.91 -2.04
C GLN A 214 6.28 -4.72 -2.03
N ILE A 215 7.03 -5.64 -2.64
CA ILE A 215 8.49 -5.52 -2.77
C ILE A 215 8.86 -4.34 -3.69
N HIS A 216 8.13 -4.19 -4.80
CA HIS A 216 8.33 -3.11 -5.76
C HIS A 216 8.20 -1.75 -5.09
N ILE A 217 7.13 -1.58 -4.31
CA ILE A 217 6.80 -0.29 -3.71
C ILE A 217 7.71 0.03 -2.52
N LEU A 218 8.08 -1.00 -1.73
CA LEU A 218 9.13 -0.90 -0.72
C LEU A 218 10.46 -0.44 -1.34
N GLY A 219 10.92 -1.12 -2.40
CA GLY A 219 12.19 -0.83 -3.06
C GLY A 219 12.22 0.57 -3.68
N GLN A 220 11.20 0.93 -4.46
CA GLN A 220 11.18 2.20 -5.17
C GLN A 220 10.91 3.39 -4.26
N SER A 221 9.94 3.30 -3.34
CA SER A 221 9.52 4.47 -2.56
C SER A 221 10.43 4.76 -1.37
N LEU A 222 11.07 3.73 -0.79
CA LEU A 222 11.89 3.89 0.42
C LEU A 222 13.40 3.74 0.17
N MET A 223 13.81 2.88 -0.77
CA MET A 223 15.24 2.60 -1.00
C MET A 223 15.78 3.26 -2.26
N GLY A 224 14.92 3.67 -3.20
CA GLY A 224 15.34 4.11 -4.53
C GLY A 224 15.96 2.99 -5.37
N ILE A 225 15.60 1.73 -5.11
CA ILE A 225 16.14 0.53 -5.77
C ILE A 225 15.02 -0.25 -6.45
N THR A 226 15.24 -0.68 -7.69
CA THR A 226 14.30 -1.52 -8.43
C THR A 226 14.56 -3.01 -8.22
N LEU A 227 13.86 -3.64 -7.28
CA LEU A 227 14.11 -5.04 -6.93
C LEU A 227 13.55 -6.07 -7.93
N GLY A 228 12.70 -5.65 -8.87
CA GLY A 228 11.96 -6.56 -9.75
C GLY A 228 12.82 -7.45 -10.66
N CYS A 229 14.02 -7.03 -11.05
CA CYS A 229 14.92 -7.89 -11.84
C CYS A 229 15.32 -9.16 -11.06
N ALA A 230 15.53 -9.01 -9.75
CA ALA A 230 15.96 -10.07 -8.85
C ALA A 230 14.95 -11.22 -8.73
N ARG A 231 13.68 -11.00 -9.14
CA ARG A 231 12.62 -12.01 -9.16
C ARG A 231 12.96 -13.22 -10.04
N CYS A 232 13.61 -13.01 -11.17
CA CYS A 232 13.82 -14.06 -12.17
C CYS A 232 15.29 -14.48 -12.34
N HIS A 233 16.21 -13.56 -12.07
CA HIS A 233 17.65 -13.76 -12.19
C HIS A 233 18.36 -12.79 -11.26
N GLU A 234 19.66 -12.99 -11.05
CA GLU A 234 20.47 -12.06 -10.25
C GLU A 234 20.30 -10.62 -10.74
N HIS A 235 20.19 -9.66 -9.84
CA HIS A 235 19.96 -8.27 -10.24
C HIS A 235 21.09 -7.78 -11.17
N LYS A 236 20.73 -7.08 -12.25
CA LYS A 236 21.66 -6.80 -13.37
C LYS A 236 22.84 -5.90 -12.99
N PHE A 237 22.62 -4.97 -12.06
CA PHE A 237 23.58 -3.91 -11.73
C PHE A 237 23.87 -3.84 -10.23
N ASP A 238 22.81 -3.80 -9.42
CA ASP A 238 22.93 -3.80 -7.96
C ASP A 238 23.30 -5.19 -7.42
N PRO A 239 24.06 -5.26 -6.30
CA PRO A 239 24.50 -6.50 -5.66
C PRO A 239 23.36 -7.15 -4.85
N ILE A 240 22.29 -7.52 -5.57
CA ILE A 240 21.06 -8.04 -4.99
C ILE A 240 20.79 -9.42 -5.60
N PRO A 241 21.06 -10.50 -4.84
CA PRO A 241 20.86 -11.81 -5.37
C PRO A 241 19.38 -12.17 -5.45
N THR A 242 19.03 -13.12 -6.32
CA THR A 242 17.66 -13.66 -6.37
C THR A 242 17.22 -14.19 -5.00
N GLU A 243 18.15 -14.76 -4.24
CA GLU A 243 17.93 -15.24 -2.87
C GLU A 243 17.41 -14.15 -1.92
N ASP A 244 17.90 -12.91 -2.05
CA ASP A 244 17.47 -11.78 -1.23
C ASP A 244 16.07 -11.29 -1.62
N TYR A 245 15.73 -11.33 -2.91
CA TYR A 245 14.35 -11.07 -3.36
C TYR A 245 13.38 -12.07 -2.72
N TYR A 246 13.70 -13.36 -2.74
CA TYR A 246 12.82 -14.38 -2.15
C TYR A 246 12.82 -14.36 -0.62
N SER A 247 13.89 -13.87 0.00
CA SER A 247 13.94 -13.61 1.44
C SER A 247 13.00 -12.48 1.86
N LEU A 248 12.97 -11.37 1.12
CA LEU A 248 11.99 -10.29 1.30
C LEU A 248 10.57 -10.77 0.99
N ALA A 249 10.40 -11.55 -0.08
CA ALA A 249 9.11 -12.13 -0.43
C ALA A 249 8.56 -13.05 0.67
N GLY A 250 9.42 -13.75 1.41
CA GLY A 250 9.01 -14.51 2.59
C GLY A 250 8.45 -13.61 3.72
N ILE A 251 9.00 -12.40 3.91
CA ILE A 251 8.45 -11.42 4.87
C ILE A 251 7.02 -11.06 4.46
N PHE A 252 6.80 -10.67 3.21
CA PHE A 252 5.49 -10.27 2.71
C PHE A 252 4.50 -11.43 2.51
N LYS A 253 5.00 -12.65 2.28
CA LYS A 253 4.16 -13.87 2.35
C LYS A 253 3.65 -14.12 3.77
N SER A 254 4.36 -13.59 4.77
CA SER A 254 3.91 -13.58 6.16
C SER A 254 2.92 -12.43 6.44
N THR A 255 2.45 -11.70 5.43
CA THR A 255 1.52 -10.57 5.56
C THR A 255 0.16 -10.90 4.95
N LYS A 256 -0.91 -10.73 5.72
CA LYS A 256 -2.29 -10.96 5.28
C LYS A 256 -2.86 -9.70 4.61
N THR A 257 -2.74 -9.64 3.29
CA THR A 257 -3.33 -8.57 2.47
C THR A 257 -4.73 -8.92 1.94
N MET A 258 -5.07 -10.21 1.82
CA MET A 258 -6.36 -10.69 1.31
C MET A 258 -7.11 -11.51 2.37
N ILE A 259 -8.44 -11.38 2.42
CA ILE A 259 -9.31 -12.24 3.23
C ILE A 259 -9.56 -13.58 2.50
N SER A 260 -9.57 -13.56 1.17
CA SER A 260 -9.81 -14.73 0.32
C SER A 260 -9.15 -14.54 -1.04
N LEU A 261 -8.51 -15.60 -1.54
CA LEU A 261 -7.95 -15.73 -2.89
C LEU A 261 -8.89 -16.48 -3.85
N LYS A 262 -10.18 -16.59 -3.53
CA LYS A 262 -11.19 -17.09 -4.48
C LYS A 262 -11.38 -16.05 -5.59
N THR A 263 -11.69 -16.50 -6.81
CA THR A 263 -12.00 -15.63 -7.96
C THR A 263 -12.98 -14.53 -7.57
N ILE A 264 -12.62 -13.29 -7.91
CA ILE A 264 -13.11 -12.06 -7.27
C ILE A 264 -12.66 -12.02 -5.80
N ALA A 265 -11.34 -11.92 -5.66
CA ALA A 265 -10.68 -11.87 -4.37
C ALA A 265 -11.07 -10.63 -3.58
N LYS A 266 -11.01 -10.73 -2.25
CA LYS A 266 -11.35 -9.64 -1.33
C LYS A 266 -10.15 -9.28 -0.49
N TRP A 267 -9.77 -8.00 -0.51
CA TRP A 267 -8.70 -7.49 0.33
C TRP A 267 -9.09 -7.48 1.81
N HIS A 268 -8.07 -7.44 2.65
CA HIS A 268 -8.20 -7.27 4.08
C HIS A 268 -8.54 -5.82 4.42
N GLU A 269 -9.47 -5.66 5.36
CA GLU A 269 -9.75 -4.38 5.98
C GLU A 269 -9.78 -4.53 7.49
N HIS A 270 -9.19 -3.56 8.18
CA HIS A 270 -9.28 -3.40 9.61
C HIS A 270 -10.62 -2.79 9.97
N SER A 271 -11.30 -3.35 10.97
CA SER A 271 -12.46 -2.70 11.56
C SER A 271 -12.01 -1.52 12.41
N LEU A 272 -12.55 -0.34 12.11
CA LEU A 272 -12.38 0.90 12.88
C LEU A 272 -13.60 1.19 13.77
N ALA A 273 -14.53 0.23 13.86
CA ALA A 273 -15.77 0.41 14.59
C ALA A 273 -15.50 0.43 16.09
N THR A 274 -16.03 1.46 16.74
CA THR A 274 -16.06 1.57 18.20
C THR A 274 -16.91 0.46 18.81
N PRO A 275 -16.74 0.15 20.11
CA PRO A 275 -17.61 -0.80 20.81
C PRO A 275 -19.11 -0.44 20.71
N GLY A 276 -19.44 0.86 20.68
CA GLY A 276 -20.80 1.35 20.52
C GLY A 276 -21.39 1.02 19.14
N GLU A 277 -20.63 1.26 18.07
CA GLU A 277 -21.05 0.94 16.69
C GLU A 277 -21.20 -0.57 16.48
N LYS A 278 -20.26 -1.37 17.02
CA LYS A 278 -20.37 -2.84 16.99
C LYS A 278 -21.65 -3.32 17.67
N LYS A 279 -21.93 -2.82 18.88
CA LYS A 279 -23.16 -3.16 19.62
C LYS A 279 -24.42 -2.70 18.90
N LEU A 280 -24.38 -1.55 18.23
CA LEU A 280 -25.51 -1.07 17.42
C LEU A 280 -25.75 -1.98 16.22
N ARG A 281 -24.67 -2.42 15.56
CA ARG A 281 -24.76 -3.38 14.45
C ARG A 281 -25.27 -4.74 14.91
N GLU A 282 -24.78 -5.29 16.01
CA GLU A 282 -25.27 -6.54 16.60
C GLU A 282 -26.77 -6.47 16.91
N LYS A 283 -27.25 -5.35 17.48
CA LYS A 283 -28.68 -5.13 17.72
C LYS A 283 -29.48 -5.08 16.43
N HIS A 284 -28.98 -4.39 15.41
CA HIS A 284 -29.62 -4.32 14.10
C HIS A 284 -29.70 -5.69 13.43
N ASP A 285 -28.60 -6.44 13.41
CA ASP A 285 -28.57 -7.80 12.86
C ASP A 285 -29.55 -8.72 13.61
N ALA A 286 -29.64 -8.60 14.94
CA ALA A 286 -30.63 -9.34 15.74
C ALA A 286 -32.08 -8.95 15.40
N LEU A 287 -32.36 -7.67 15.13
CA LEU A 287 -33.68 -7.20 14.68
C LEU A 287 -34.02 -7.72 13.28
N VAL A 288 -33.06 -7.74 12.36
CA VAL A 288 -33.21 -8.33 11.02
C VAL A 288 -33.55 -9.81 11.13
N GLU A 289 -32.82 -10.57 11.94
CA GLU A 289 -33.09 -11.99 12.14
C GLU A 289 -34.43 -12.24 12.84
N ALA A 290 -34.81 -11.40 13.81
CA ALA A 290 -36.14 -11.44 14.41
C ALA A 290 -37.24 -11.17 13.37
N GLN A 291 -37.06 -10.18 12.50
CA GLN A 291 -38.01 -9.87 11.43
C GLN A 291 -38.14 -11.01 10.42
N LYS A 292 -37.03 -11.67 10.05
CA LYS A 292 -37.07 -12.89 9.21
C LYS A 292 -37.87 -14.01 9.87
N LYS A 293 -37.69 -14.23 11.17
CA LYS A 293 -38.48 -15.21 11.94
C LYS A 293 -39.97 -14.84 11.99
N VAL A 294 -40.31 -13.56 12.14
CA VAL A 294 -41.70 -13.08 12.07
C VAL A 294 -42.32 -13.36 10.70
N ILE A 295 -41.61 -13.07 9.61
CA ILE A 295 -42.07 -13.37 8.25
C ILE A 295 -42.26 -14.87 8.06
N ALA A 296 -41.30 -15.70 8.51
CA ALA A 296 -41.40 -17.16 8.42
C ALA A 296 -42.61 -17.71 9.20
N ALA A 297 -42.82 -17.26 10.44
CA ALA A 297 -43.95 -17.66 11.27
C ALA A 297 -45.30 -17.19 10.70
N PHE A 298 -45.37 -15.94 10.19
CA PHE A 298 -46.56 -15.41 9.53
C PHE A 298 -46.90 -16.22 8.27
N THR A 299 -45.88 -16.54 7.46
CA THR A 299 -46.03 -17.35 6.24
C THR A 299 -46.49 -18.77 6.58
N ALA A 300 -45.92 -19.40 7.62
CA ALA A 300 -46.34 -20.72 8.08
C ALA A 300 -47.81 -20.73 8.55
N LYS A 301 -48.23 -19.71 9.32
CA LYS A 301 -49.62 -19.56 9.76
C LYS A 301 -50.56 -19.32 8.58
N ALA A 302 -50.19 -18.45 7.63
CA ALA A 302 -50.97 -18.19 6.42
C ALA A 302 -51.12 -19.45 5.55
N ASN A 303 -50.05 -20.23 5.40
CA ASN A 303 -50.07 -21.54 4.74
C ASN A 303 -51.04 -22.51 5.42
N GLN A 304 -50.99 -22.62 6.75
CA GLN A 304 -51.89 -23.50 7.49
C GLN A 304 -53.36 -23.08 7.33
N GLN A 305 -53.65 -21.77 7.44
CA GLN A 305 -54.99 -21.25 7.24
C GLN A 305 -55.50 -21.53 5.82
N LEU A 306 -54.65 -21.38 4.80
CA LEU A 306 -54.99 -21.71 3.42
C LEU A 306 -55.39 -23.19 3.25
N LEU A 307 -54.67 -24.11 3.90
CA LEU A 307 -55.01 -25.54 3.88
C LEU A 307 -56.40 -25.79 4.50
N VAL A 308 -56.70 -25.14 5.62
CA VAL A 308 -57.99 -25.26 6.32
C VAL A 308 -59.13 -24.67 5.48
N ASP A 309 -58.98 -23.41 5.03
CA ASP A 309 -60.02 -22.67 4.31
C ASP A 309 -60.38 -23.34 2.98
N LYS A 310 -59.39 -23.90 2.29
CA LYS A 310 -59.58 -24.58 0.99
C LYS A 310 -59.68 -26.10 1.09
N LYS A 311 -59.64 -26.67 2.30
CA LYS A 311 -59.68 -28.13 2.56
C LYS A 311 -58.64 -28.88 1.72
N LEU A 312 -57.41 -28.38 1.66
CA LEU A 312 -56.32 -28.97 0.89
C LEU A 312 -55.47 -29.89 1.78
N GLU A 313 -55.08 -31.06 1.27
CA GLU A 313 -54.15 -31.96 1.97
C GLU A 313 -52.69 -31.48 1.90
N LYS A 314 -52.34 -30.72 0.85
CA LYS A 314 -50.98 -30.22 0.61
C LYS A 314 -51.02 -28.79 0.06
N LEU A 315 -49.96 -28.03 0.33
CA LEU A 315 -49.83 -26.67 -0.19
C LEU A 315 -49.71 -26.68 -1.72
N PRO A 316 -50.39 -25.76 -2.42
CA PRO A 316 -50.23 -25.60 -3.86
C PRO A 316 -48.83 -25.07 -4.19
N LYS A 317 -48.38 -25.22 -5.45
CA LYS A 317 -47.03 -24.76 -5.90
C LYS A 317 -46.75 -23.28 -5.64
N LYS A 318 -47.78 -22.44 -5.57
CA LYS A 318 -47.70 -21.00 -5.27
C LYS A 318 -48.78 -20.64 -4.23
N PRO A 319 -48.54 -20.93 -2.94
CA PRO A 319 -49.55 -20.72 -1.90
C PRO A 319 -49.84 -19.23 -1.68
N GLU A 320 -48.83 -18.38 -1.79
CA GLU A 320 -48.96 -16.93 -1.58
C GLU A 320 -49.93 -16.26 -2.57
N ALA A 321 -50.01 -16.75 -3.81
CA ALA A 321 -50.94 -16.25 -4.81
C ALA A 321 -52.42 -16.53 -4.47
N GLN A 322 -52.67 -17.37 -3.48
CA GLN A 322 -54.01 -17.77 -3.05
C GLN A 322 -54.38 -17.23 -1.66
N TYR A 323 -53.50 -16.44 -1.04
CA TYR A 323 -53.80 -15.82 0.24
C TYR A 323 -54.94 -14.80 0.11
N PRO A 324 -55.74 -14.60 1.17
CA PRO A 324 -56.63 -13.44 1.24
C PRO A 324 -55.86 -12.14 0.99
N LYS A 325 -56.49 -11.16 0.31
CA LYS A 325 -55.84 -9.88 -0.03
C LYS A 325 -55.18 -9.21 1.19
N ALA A 326 -55.84 -9.25 2.35
CA ALA A 326 -55.31 -8.68 3.59
C ALA A 326 -54.03 -9.39 4.09
N THR A 327 -54.00 -10.73 4.00
CA THR A 327 -52.83 -11.54 4.38
C THR A 327 -51.65 -11.30 3.43
N GLY A 328 -51.93 -11.22 2.12
CA GLY A 328 -50.91 -10.87 1.13
C GLY A 328 -50.31 -9.49 1.38
N ALA A 329 -51.17 -8.47 1.59
CA ALA A 329 -50.74 -7.10 1.88
C ALA A 329 -49.87 -6.99 3.15
N GLU A 330 -50.21 -7.73 4.21
CA GLU A 330 -49.41 -7.74 5.44
C GLU A 330 -48.06 -8.46 5.24
N LEU A 331 -48.02 -9.57 4.50
CA LEU A 331 -46.76 -10.24 4.17
C LEU A 331 -45.83 -9.33 3.34
N ASP A 332 -46.40 -8.61 2.36
CA ASP A 332 -45.66 -7.64 1.55
C ASP A 332 -45.12 -6.49 2.41
N LYS A 333 -45.92 -5.99 3.37
CA LYS A 333 -45.48 -4.97 4.33
C LYS A 333 -44.33 -5.46 5.22
N LEU A 334 -44.42 -6.68 5.74
CA LEU A 334 -43.35 -7.28 6.56
C LEU A 334 -42.06 -7.46 5.76
N ARG A 335 -42.15 -7.91 4.49
CA ARG A 335 -41.01 -8.05 3.57
C ARG A 335 -40.43 -6.69 3.18
N ALA A 336 -41.26 -5.69 2.93
CA ALA A 336 -40.80 -4.33 2.66
C ALA A 336 -40.07 -3.73 3.87
N SER A 337 -40.56 -3.99 5.08
CA SER A 337 -39.89 -3.60 6.32
C SER A 337 -38.52 -4.28 6.45
N LEU A 338 -38.45 -5.61 6.24
CA LEU A 338 -37.18 -6.34 6.25
C LEU A 338 -36.20 -5.77 5.22
N LYS A 339 -36.64 -5.55 3.97
CA LYS A 339 -35.82 -4.98 2.91
C LYS A 339 -35.27 -3.60 3.30
N LYS A 340 -36.09 -2.76 3.96
CA LYS A 340 -35.65 -1.44 4.45
C LYS A 340 -34.61 -1.56 5.55
N MET A 341 -34.74 -2.52 6.47
CA MET A 341 -33.76 -2.80 7.51
C MET A 341 -32.43 -3.28 6.91
N GLU A 342 -32.49 -4.25 6.00
CA GLU A 342 -31.30 -4.82 5.34
C GLU A 342 -30.57 -3.81 4.43
N ALA A 343 -31.30 -2.86 3.84
CA ALA A 343 -30.71 -1.80 3.01
C ALA A 343 -29.98 -0.72 3.82
N ASN A 344 -30.25 -0.60 5.12
CA ASN A 344 -29.70 0.47 5.97
C ASN A 344 -29.08 -0.10 7.26
N PRO A 345 -28.06 -0.97 7.19
CA PRO A 345 -27.36 -1.41 8.37
C PRO A 345 -26.58 -0.24 8.98
N PRO A 346 -26.43 -0.18 10.32
CA PRO A 346 -25.48 0.72 10.95
C PRO A 346 -24.09 0.54 10.34
N PRO A 347 -23.41 1.65 9.97
CA PRO A 347 -22.11 1.58 9.34
C PRO A 347 -21.09 0.98 10.32
N LEU A 348 -20.25 0.08 9.81
CA LEU A 348 -19.04 -0.35 10.50
C LEU A 348 -17.86 0.22 9.73
N PRO A 349 -17.25 1.33 10.20
CA PRO A 349 -16.13 1.91 9.50
C PRO A 349 -14.97 0.90 9.45
N SER A 350 -14.28 0.87 8.32
CA SER A 350 -13.13 0.03 8.08
C SER A 350 -12.07 0.77 7.27
N ALA A 351 -10.85 0.25 7.25
CA ALA A 351 -9.76 0.74 6.43
C ALA A 351 -9.04 -0.41 5.75
N MET A 352 -8.71 -0.22 4.46
CA MET A 352 -7.78 -1.12 3.77
C MET A 352 -6.43 -1.11 4.48
N GLY A 353 -5.87 -2.29 4.66
CA GLY A 353 -4.60 -2.46 5.34
C GLY A 353 -4.13 -3.90 5.26
N VAL A 354 -3.13 -4.24 6.07
CA VAL A 354 -2.64 -5.60 6.21
C VAL A 354 -2.61 -6.01 7.68
N ALA A 355 -2.59 -7.31 7.92
CA ALA A 355 -2.36 -7.87 9.26
C ALA A 355 -1.20 -8.87 9.21
N ASP A 356 -0.47 -9.01 10.32
CA ASP A 356 0.54 -10.05 10.44
C ASP A 356 -0.06 -11.45 10.27
N GLY A 357 0.71 -12.30 9.60
CA GLY A 357 0.31 -13.63 9.17
C GLY A 357 1.25 -14.69 9.72
N THR A 358 1.24 -15.85 9.08
CA THR A 358 2.14 -16.94 9.50
C THR A 358 3.51 -16.74 8.90
N ALA A 359 4.53 -16.66 9.77
CA ALA A 359 5.92 -16.62 9.40
C ALA A 359 6.28 -17.71 8.38
N THR A 360 6.67 -17.31 7.17
CA THR A 360 6.90 -18.24 6.05
C THR A 360 8.23 -17.96 5.36
N ASN A 361 9.13 -18.96 5.35
CA ASN A 361 10.28 -18.96 4.44
C ASN A 361 9.82 -19.36 3.04
N LEU A 362 10.49 -18.85 2.00
CA LEU A 362 10.03 -19.01 0.62
C LEU A 362 11.09 -19.66 -0.26
N ALA A 363 10.68 -20.64 -1.07
CA ALA A 363 11.53 -21.22 -2.10
C ALA A 363 11.76 -20.22 -3.23
N VAL A 364 13.00 -20.16 -3.74
CA VAL A 364 13.31 -19.38 -4.95
C VAL A 364 12.47 -19.89 -6.11
N HIS A 365 11.74 -19.02 -6.80
CA HIS A 365 11.10 -19.42 -8.05
C HIS A 365 12.11 -19.30 -9.19
N ILE A 366 12.51 -20.44 -9.74
CA ILE A 366 13.53 -20.49 -10.78
C ILE A 366 12.98 -19.79 -12.02
N ARG A 367 13.65 -18.70 -12.44
CA ARG A 367 13.19 -17.80 -13.52
C ARG A 367 11.79 -17.22 -13.27
N GLY A 368 11.47 -16.95 -12.00
CA GLY A 368 10.19 -16.36 -11.58
C GLY A 368 8.99 -17.31 -11.60
N SER A 369 9.18 -18.59 -11.97
CA SER A 369 8.09 -19.56 -12.10
C SER A 369 7.72 -20.21 -10.76
N HIS A 370 6.54 -19.92 -10.21
CA HIS A 370 6.05 -20.53 -8.97
C HIS A 370 5.81 -22.04 -9.06
N LEU A 371 5.86 -22.60 -10.26
CA LEU A 371 5.78 -24.05 -10.52
C LEU A 371 7.14 -24.74 -10.48
N LYS A 372 8.24 -23.97 -10.51
CA LYS A 372 9.61 -24.49 -10.51
C LYS A 372 10.38 -23.88 -9.34
N LEU A 373 10.46 -24.63 -8.26
CA LEU A 373 11.04 -24.19 -7.00
C LEU A 373 12.51 -24.61 -6.85
N GLY A 374 13.33 -23.71 -6.34
CA GLY A 374 14.71 -23.93 -5.92
C GLY A 374 14.83 -24.02 -4.41
N GLU A 375 15.95 -23.56 -3.86
CA GLU A 375 16.22 -23.60 -2.42
C GLU A 375 15.31 -22.67 -1.64
N VAL A 376 14.96 -23.09 -0.42
CA VAL A 376 14.17 -22.29 0.54
C VAL A 376 15.09 -21.27 1.19
N GLN A 377 14.72 -20.00 1.07
CA GLN A 377 15.44 -18.89 1.66
C GLN A 377 14.79 -18.46 2.98
N PRO A 378 15.58 -18.25 4.05
CA PRO A 378 15.06 -17.68 5.28
C PRO A 378 14.63 -16.24 5.06
N ARG A 379 13.56 -15.82 5.75
CA ARG A 379 13.14 -14.42 5.78
C ARG A 379 14.28 -13.54 6.30
N ARG A 380 14.74 -12.59 5.50
CA ARG A 380 15.74 -11.58 5.85
C ARG A 380 15.57 -10.34 4.98
N PHE A 381 16.15 -9.25 5.44
CA PHE A 381 16.30 -8.04 4.63
C PHE A 381 17.48 -8.19 3.65
N LEU A 382 17.65 -7.24 2.73
CA LEU A 382 18.72 -7.26 1.73
C LEU A 382 20.10 -7.30 2.40
N GLN A 383 20.95 -8.25 2.01
CA GLN A 383 22.26 -8.47 2.61
C GLN A 383 23.19 -7.26 2.40
N VAL A 384 23.14 -6.63 1.22
CA VAL A 384 23.96 -5.44 0.94
C VAL A 384 23.61 -4.25 1.86
N LEU A 385 22.36 -4.15 2.32
CA LEU A 385 21.89 -3.09 3.22
C LEU A 385 21.88 -3.51 4.70
N SER A 386 22.16 -4.78 4.99
CA SER A 386 22.20 -5.30 6.36
C SER A 386 23.65 -5.31 6.85
N PRO A 387 23.90 -4.97 8.13
CA PRO A 387 25.23 -4.95 8.72
C PRO A 387 25.92 -6.32 8.73
#